data_AF-A0AAD4CI88-F1
#
_entry.id   AF-A0AAD4CI88-F1
#
_cell.length_a   1.000
_cell.length_b   1.000
_cell.length_c   1.000
_cell.angle_alpha   90.00
_cell.angle_beta   90.00
_cell.angle_gamma   90.00
#
_symmetry.space_group_name_H-M   'P 1'
#
loop_
_entity.id
_entity.type
_entity.pdbx_description
1 polymer ?
#
loop_
_entity_poly.entity_id
_entity_poly.type
_entity_poly.pdbx_seq_one_letter_code
_entity_poly.pdbx_strand_id
1 'polypeptide(L)'
;MHDVSYFISGALDPVDRRTHERDLLRAYLSALHNAGGPALTIDDVWDHYRRHLLHGYFWALTPCEMQGRERVRAMGIRHLTAVLDHSSLELLEKANLAV
;
A
#
# COMPACT_ATOMS: atom_id res chain seq x y z
N MET A 1 4.43 -6.64 -5.68
CA MET A 1 4.16 -5.31 -5.07
C MET A 1 3.76 -5.35 -3.60
N HIS A 2 3.69 -6.52 -2.95
CA HIS A 2 3.29 -6.66 -1.55
C HIS A 2 4.03 -5.73 -0.58
N ASP A 3 5.35 -5.91 -0.45
CA ASP A 3 6.14 -5.29 0.61
C ASP A 3 6.23 -3.77 0.45
N VAL A 4 6.43 -3.28 -0.78
CA VAL A 4 6.50 -1.84 -1.05
C VAL A 4 5.16 -1.14 -0.80
N SER A 5 4.03 -1.79 -1.11
CA SER A 5 2.69 -1.22 -0.84
C SER A 5 2.45 -1.10 0.66
N TYR A 6 2.80 -2.14 1.41
CA TYR A 6 2.72 -2.12 2.87
C TYR A 6 3.66 -1.06 3.47
N PHE A 7 4.91 -1.01 3.01
CA PHE A 7 5.90 -0.07 3.51
C PHE A 7 5.48 1.39 3.29
N ILE A 8 5.15 1.78 2.06
CA ILE A 8 4.77 3.17 1.75
C ILE A 8 3.49 3.57 2.50
N SER A 9 2.48 2.69 2.53
CA SER A 9 1.21 3.01 3.18
C SER A 9 1.28 3.06 4.71
N GLY A 10 2.23 2.36 5.34
CA GLY A 10 2.40 2.36 6.79
C GLY A 10 3.43 3.37 7.32
N ALA A 11 4.41 3.76 6.49
CA ALA A 11 5.51 4.62 6.90
C ALA A 11 5.16 6.12 6.93
N LEU A 12 4.18 6.55 6.14
CA LEU A 12 3.83 7.95 5.95
C LEU A 12 2.47 8.29 6.56
N ASP A 13 2.32 9.53 7.01
CA ASP A 13 0.99 10.06 7.29
C ASP A 13 0.21 10.29 5.98
N PRO A 14 -1.13 10.27 6.00
CA PRO A 14 -1.92 10.21 4.77
C PRO A 14 -1.69 11.37 3.79
N VAL A 15 -1.44 12.58 4.31
CA VAL A 15 -1.19 13.78 3.48
C VAL A 15 0.14 13.66 2.73
N ASP A 16 1.19 13.22 3.41
CA ASP A 16 2.51 13.02 2.81
C ASP A 16 2.45 11.89 1.78
N ARG A 17 1.76 10.79 2.09
CA ARG A 17 1.57 9.69 1.13
C ARG A 17 0.89 10.18 -0.14
N ARG A 18 -0.23 10.91 -0.06
CA ARG A 18 -0.92 11.44 -1.26
C ARG A 18 -0.03 12.30 -2.13
N THR A 19 0.90 13.01 -1.51
CA THR A 19 1.84 13.91 -2.19
C THR A 19 2.99 13.14 -2.85
N HIS A 20 3.52 12.11 -2.19
CA HIS A 20 4.81 11.50 -2.56
C HIS A 20 4.73 10.05 -3.07
N GLU A 21 3.58 9.38 -2.96
CA GLU A 21 3.45 7.93 -3.17
C GLU A 21 3.95 7.45 -4.55
N ARG A 22 3.53 8.11 -5.64
CA ARG A 22 3.95 7.72 -6.99
C ARG A 22 5.44 7.97 -7.23
N ASP A 23 6.00 9.01 -6.64
CA ASP A 23 7.42 9.34 -6.79
C ASP A 23 8.29 8.35 -6.01
N LEU A 24 7.88 8.01 -4.79
CA LEU A 24 8.51 6.95 -3.99
C LEU A 24 8.44 5.60 -4.70
N LEU A 25 7.29 5.27 -5.28
CA LEU A 25 7.14 4.04 -6.04
C LEU A 25 8.05 4.02 -7.28
N ARG A 26 8.16 5.16 -8.00
CA ARG A 26 9.06 5.27 -9.16
C ARG A 26 10.52 5.12 -8.77
N ALA A 27 10.92 5.74 -7.66
CA ALA A 27 12.26 5.59 -7.09
C ALA A 27 12.54 4.12 -6.71
N TYR A 28 11.58 3.44 -6.09
CA TYR A 28 11.68 2.01 -5.79
C TYR A 28 11.86 1.16 -7.06
N LEU A 29 11.06 1.38 -8.11
CA LEU A 29 11.18 0.63 -9.36
C LEU A 29 12.52 0.86 -10.07
N SER A 30 13.00 2.11 -10.07
CA SER A 30 14.33 2.43 -10.59
C SER A 30 15.43 1.74 -9.80
N ALA A 31 15.37 1.75 -8.47
CA ALA A 31 16.32 1.05 -7.61
C ALA A 31 16.26 -0.47 -7.81
N LEU A 32 15.07 -1.04 -7.96
CA LEU A 32 14.85 -2.46 -8.24
C LEU A 32 15.52 -2.87 -9.56
N HIS A 33 15.34 -2.08 -10.61
CA HIS A 33 15.99 -2.33 -11.90
C HIS A 33 17.53 -2.26 -11.78
N ASN A 34 18.05 -1.23 -11.11
CA ASN A 34 19.49 -1.07 -10.90
C ASN A 34 20.11 -2.20 -10.07
N ALA A 35 19.31 -2.86 -9.22
CA ALA A 35 19.70 -4.04 -8.47
C ALA A 35 19.60 -5.37 -9.26
N GLY A 36 19.32 -5.31 -10.57
CA GLY A 36 19.19 -6.47 -11.45
C GLY A 36 17.75 -6.99 -11.61
N GLY A 37 16.76 -6.27 -11.07
CA GLY A 37 15.34 -6.56 -11.26
C GLY A 37 14.83 -6.14 -12.65
N PRO A 38 13.57 -6.50 -12.98
CA PRO A 38 12.95 -6.12 -14.25
C PRO A 38 12.79 -4.60 -14.36
N ALA A 39 12.87 -4.09 -15.58
CA ALA A 39 12.51 -2.70 -15.88
C ALA A 39 10.99 -2.59 -15.94
N LEU A 40 10.39 -2.00 -14.90
CA LEU A 40 8.95 -1.80 -14.77
C LEU A 40 8.63 -0.32 -14.62
N THR A 41 7.51 0.11 -15.19
CA THR A 41 6.94 1.45 -15.03
C THR A 41 5.88 1.46 -13.93
N ILE A 42 5.41 2.66 -13.55
CA ILE A 42 4.29 2.79 -12.60
C ILE A 42 3.04 2.11 -13.15
N ASP A 43 2.73 2.31 -14.44
CA ASP A 43 1.51 1.78 -15.05
C ASP A 43 1.50 0.25 -15.08
N ASP A 44 2.67 -0.38 -15.25
CA ASP A 44 2.81 -1.85 -15.20
C ASP A 44 2.41 -2.43 -13.83
N VAL A 45 2.61 -1.66 -12.75
CA VAL A 45 2.48 -2.16 -11.37
C VAL A 45 1.35 -1.53 -10.58
N TRP A 46 0.69 -0.49 -11.11
CA TRP A 46 -0.21 0.36 -10.32
C TRP A 46 -1.39 -0.40 -9.73
N ASP A 47 -2.05 -1.23 -10.53
CA ASP A 47 -3.16 -2.04 -10.04
C ASP A 47 -2.69 -3.14 -9.07
N HIS A 48 -1.51 -3.73 -9.29
CA HIS A 48 -0.94 -4.66 -8.33
C HIS A 48 -0.61 -3.97 -7.01
N TYR A 49 -0.02 -2.77 -7.03
CA TYR A 49 0.26 -1.95 -5.85
C TYR A 49 -1.04 -1.67 -5.07
N ARG A 50 -2.06 -1.15 -5.75
CA ARG A 50 -3.36 -0.80 -5.15
C ARG A 50 -4.05 -1.99 -4.49
N ARG A 51 -4.05 -3.16 -5.15
CA ARG A 51 -4.62 -4.41 -4.57
C ARG A 51 -3.95 -4.80 -3.26
N HIS A 52 -2.62 -4.67 -3.19
CA HIS A 52 -1.85 -5.09 -2.02
C HIS A 52 -1.93 -4.11 -0.85
N LEU A 53 -2.46 -2.89 -1.03
CA LEU A 53 -2.73 -1.98 0.08
C LEU A 53 -3.70 -2.59 1.10
N LEU A 54 -4.57 -3.51 0.69
CA LEU A 54 -5.51 -4.19 1.58
C LEU A 54 -4.81 -4.98 2.69
N HIS A 55 -3.55 -5.40 2.52
CA HIS A 55 -2.83 -6.09 3.59
C HIS A 55 -2.64 -5.21 4.85
N GLY A 56 -2.62 -3.89 4.70
CA GLY A 56 -2.59 -2.98 5.84
C GLY A 56 -3.86 -3.01 6.71
N TYR A 57 -4.97 -3.55 6.19
CA TYR A 57 -6.25 -3.67 6.91
C TYR A 57 -6.13 -4.46 8.23
N PHE A 58 -5.21 -5.42 8.32
CA PHE A 58 -5.01 -6.23 9.51
C PHE A 58 -4.65 -5.41 10.76
N TRP A 59 -4.15 -4.18 10.62
CA TRP A 59 -3.96 -3.27 11.75
C TRP A 59 -5.27 -2.90 12.45
N ALA A 60 -6.40 -2.85 11.73
CA ALA A 60 -7.72 -2.62 12.33
C ALA A 60 -8.19 -3.79 13.21
N LEU A 61 -7.64 -4.98 12.97
CA LEU A 61 -7.95 -6.21 13.70
C LEU A 61 -6.90 -6.51 14.79
N THR A 62 -5.86 -5.69 14.90
CA THR A 62 -4.76 -5.94 15.85
C THR A 62 -5.21 -5.58 17.27
N PRO A 63 -5.25 -6.56 18.20
CA PRO A 63 -5.59 -6.29 19.60
C PRO A 63 -4.58 -5.34 20.26
N CYS A 64 -5.07 -4.50 21.19
CA CYS A 64 -4.22 -3.54 21.90
C CYS A 64 -3.20 -4.21 22.84
N GLU A 65 -3.40 -5.49 23.14
CA GLU A 65 -2.51 -6.36 23.90
C GLU A 65 -1.28 -6.77 23.09
N MET A 66 -1.42 -6.86 21.76
CA MET A 66 -0.31 -7.19 20.85
C MET A 66 0.51 -5.95 20.49
N GLN A 67 -0.14 -4.80 20.37
CA GLN A 67 0.47 -3.52 20.03
C GLN A 67 -0.24 -2.40 20.78
N GLY A 68 0.50 -1.43 21.32
CA GLY A 68 -0.10 -0.32 22.08
C GLY A 68 -1.16 0.44 21.27
N ARG A 69 -2.24 0.86 21.95
CA ARG A 69 -3.42 1.51 21.35
C ARG A 69 -3.09 2.63 20.37
N GLU A 70 -2.12 3.48 20.71
CA GLU A 70 -1.72 4.59 19.84
C GLU A 70 -1.11 4.12 18.53
N ARG A 71 -0.32 3.04 18.57
CA ARG A 71 0.29 2.44 17.37
C ARG A 71 -0.78 1.78 16.50
N VAL A 72 -1.67 1.00 17.11
CA VAL A 72 -2.81 0.39 16.39
C VAL A 72 -3.63 1.47 15.69
N ARG A 73 -3.95 2.56 16.40
CA ARG A 73 -4.69 3.69 15.84
C ARG A 73 -3.92 4.36 14.69
N ALA A 74 -2.65 4.69 14.88
CA ALA A 74 -1.85 5.37 13.86
C ALA A 74 -1.72 4.52 12.59
N MET A 75 -1.38 3.24 12.72
CA MET A 75 -1.24 2.33 11.60
C MET A 75 -2.58 2.07 10.90
N GLY A 76 -3.66 1.92 11.67
CA GLY A 76 -5.02 1.82 11.14
C GLY A 76 -5.39 3.03 10.29
N ILE A 77 -5.16 4.26 10.78
CA ILE A 77 -5.42 5.49 10.02
C ILE A 77 -4.61 5.50 8.72
N ARG A 78 -3.31 5.21 8.76
CA ARG A 78 -2.44 5.26 7.59
C ARG A 78 -2.84 4.26 6.52
N HIS A 79 -2.98 2.98 6.89
CA HIS A 79 -3.30 1.92 5.95
C HIS A 79 -4.74 1.99 5.43
N LEU A 80 -5.73 2.21 6.31
CA LEU A 80 -7.14 2.24 5.87
C LEU A 80 -7.43 3.46 5.00
N THR A 81 -6.81 4.61 5.28
CA THR A 81 -6.92 5.77 4.37
C THR A 81 -6.32 5.45 3.00
N ALA A 82 -5.23 4.69 2.92
CA ALA A 82 -4.67 4.26 1.65
C ALA A 82 -5.62 3.32 0.88
N VAL A 83 -6.24 2.35 1.57
CA VAL A 83 -7.25 1.46 0.97
C VAL A 83 -8.41 2.25 0.37
N LEU A 84 -8.92 3.24 1.10
CA LEU A 84 -10.04 4.09 0.67
C LEU A 84 -9.67 5.01 -0.50
N ASP A 85 -8.53 5.71 -0.41
CA ASP A 85 -8.07 6.63 -1.47
C ASP A 85 -7.86 5.92 -2.82
N HIS A 86 -7.58 4.62 -2.79
CA HIS A 86 -7.26 3.82 -3.97
C HIS A 86 -8.40 2.92 -4.46
N SER A 87 -9.56 2.93 -3.78
CA SER A 87 -10.68 2.02 -4.06
C SER A 87 -10.20 0.56 -4.21
N SER A 88 -9.34 0.12 -3.27
CA SER A 88 -8.67 -1.17 -3.38
C SER A 88 -9.66 -2.35 -3.30
N LEU A 89 -10.77 -2.19 -2.58
CA LEU A 89 -11.81 -3.23 -2.48
C LEU A 89 -12.54 -3.42 -3.80
N GLU A 90 -12.98 -2.33 -4.43
CA GLU A 90 -13.67 -2.35 -5.72
C GLU A 90 -12.78 -2.92 -6.83
N LEU A 91 -11.47 -2.66 -6.75
CA LEU A 91 -10.47 -3.21 -7.68
C LEU A 91 -10.36 -4.74 -7.55
N LEU A 92 -10.47 -5.27 -6.33
CA LEU A 92 -10.43 -6.71 -6.06
C LEU A 92 -11.74 -7.40 -6.46
N GLU A 93 -12.88 -6.79 -6.18
CA GLU A 93 -14.20 -7.31 -6.58
C GLU A 93 -14.30 -7.43 -8.11
N LYS A 94 -13.88 -6.41 -8.86
CA LYS A 94 -13.85 -6.46 -10.33
C LYS A 94 -13.01 -7.60 -10.88
N ALA A 95 -11.91 -7.94 -10.21
CA ALA A 95 -11.05 -9.03 -10.64
C ALA A 95 -11.67 -10.40 -10.39
N ASN A 96 -12.49 -10.51 -9.34
CA ASN A 96 -13.17 -11.75 -8.98
C ASN A 96 -14.38 -12.05 -9.89
N LEU A 97 -14.89 -11.02 -10.60
CA LEU A 97 -15.96 -11.14 -11.60
C LEU A 97 -15.44 -11.45 -13.03
N ALA A 98 -14.12 -11.49 -13.21
CA ALA A 98 -13.47 -11.77 -14.50
C ALA A 98 -13.03 -13.24 -14.65
N VAL A 99 -13.53 -14.13 -13.79
CA VAL A 99 -13.27 -15.59 -13.77
C VAL A 99 -14.56 -16.35 -14.08
#